data_AF-A0A3P9A6P7-F1
#
_entry.id   AF-A0A3P9A6P7-F1
#
_cell.length_a   1.000
_cell.length_b   1.000
_cell.length_c   1.000
_cell.angle_alpha   90.00
_cell.angle_beta   90.00
_cell.angle_gamma   90.00
#
_symmetry.space_group_name_H-M   'P 1'
#
loop_
_entity.id
_entity.type
_entity.pdbx_description
1 polymer ?
#
loop_
_entity_poly.entity_id
_entity_poly.type
_entity_poly.pdbx_seq_one_letter_code
_entity_poly.pdbx_strand_id
1 'polypeptide(L)'
;MLKNTVRKHYGTTKTSRRSDCPSRLDDPLFILESGEVYRNPTEVKMSQIVLPCHANHCGELSVGQLLKWMDSTACLSAERHAGSPCITASVDDIHFEHTIGVGQVVNIKAKVNRAFTSSMEVGISVSCEDLFSDSQWNVCNAFATFVARRTEAGKVQLKQVDPRTQTEQMEYSIAAERRRMRLIHAEIITDLLSKCQEYQNAVSGERTRVESVELVLPPHANHQVSTFGGQIMAWMENVATISACRLCNAHPTLRSIDMFHFRGPSHIGDRLVLKAIVNNAFKHSMEVGVCAEAYQGAGELRHINSAFMIFEVLNKDGKPRTLPRIRPEPVDGYRRYQEAIARKKIRLDRKYIISCKHAEVPLSVPWDISNQMYLSYSNVSALKIMAARGNWMLSTEKNKVSLYTLEEDQMLCFKVETTVNVPAEQVFQLLSDLRRRHEWDRHYQQCDVIIQADEDDTIYRVATPCFSRGGKGQDFILLASRRKPCDPRDPYLIALRSVTLPTHPATEEYTRGEVLCAGFSIIEESSDVTMVVVCAATPGVLPYISNDIAGLSSSFYGTFQSCSKYLEENRDSLAPPLSTPSFW
;
A
#
# COMPACT_ATOMS: atom_id res chain seq x y z
N MET A 1 55.04 49.49 6.93
CA MET A 1 55.04 49.80 8.37
C MET A 1 54.21 48.74 9.09
N LEU A 2 54.80 48.08 10.10
CA LEU A 2 54.19 47.42 11.26
C LEU A 2 53.19 46.27 11.01
N LYS A 3 53.20 45.12 11.69
CA LYS A 3 54.15 44.32 12.50
C LYS A 3 53.39 43.00 12.75
N ASN A 4 54.10 41.88 12.81
CA ASN A 4 53.59 40.59 13.28
C ASN A 4 52.85 40.71 14.62
N THR A 5 51.77 39.95 14.80
CA THR A 5 51.36 39.45 16.13
C THR A 5 50.76 38.06 16.01
N VAL A 6 51.58 37.07 16.36
CA VAL A 6 51.16 35.72 16.73
C VAL A 6 50.64 35.77 18.16
N ARG A 7 49.44 35.23 18.42
CA ARG A 7 49.02 34.79 19.75
C ARG A 7 48.44 33.37 19.65
N LYS A 8 49.09 32.46 20.37
CA LYS A 8 48.67 31.08 20.66
C LYS A 8 47.83 31.05 21.94
N HIS A 9 47.11 29.92 22.11
CA HIS A 9 46.46 29.35 23.32
C HIS A 9 44.95 29.66 23.46
N TYR A 10 44.04 28.74 23.84
CA TYR A 10 44.07 27.36 24.40
C TYR A 10 42.85 26.59 23.86
N GLY A 11 42.86 25.25 23.95
CA GLY A 11 41.86 24.37 23.35
C GLY A 11 40.44 24.41 23.95
N THR A 12 39.50 23.92 23.17
CA THR A 12 38.31 23.21 23.65
C THR A 12 37.79 22.31 22.53
N THR A 13 38.02 21.02 22.70
CA THR A 13 37.46 19.92 21.90
C THR A 13 35.94 19.98 22.00
N LYS A 14 35.28 20.47 20.96
CA LYS A 14 33.85 20.20 20.71
C LYS A 14 33.76 19.02 19.76
N THR A 15 33.66 17.84 20.33
CA THR A 15 33.13 16.65 19.65
C THR A 15 31.70 16.97 19.20
N SER A 16 31.51 17.30 17.92
CA SER A 16 30.16 17.28 17.35
C SER A 16 29.72 15.82 17.31
N ARG A 17 28.63 15.53 18.01
CA ARG A 17 27.93 14.25 17.90
C ARG A 17 27.51 14.12 16.44
N ARG A 18 28.15 13.20 15.71
CA ARG A 18 27.61 12.67 14.45
C ARG A 18 26.22 12.13 14.77
N SER A 19 25.21 12.66 14.09
CA SER A 19 23.92 11.99 13.97
C SER A 19 24.17 10.80 13.05
N ASP A 20 24.31 9.63 13.65
CA ASP A 20 24.38 8.36 12.93
C ASP A 20 23.03 8.14 12.24
N CYS A 21 22.99 8.44 10.93
CA CYS A 21 22.00 7.87 10.04
C CYS A 21 22.30 6.37 9.94
N PRO A 22 21.29 5.48 10.02
CA PRO A 22 21.53 4.06 9.79
C PRO A 22 21.83 3.88 8.30
N SER A 23 23.12 3.76 7.97
CA SER A 23 23.55 3.26 6.67
C SER A 23 22.96 1.86 6.50
N ARG A 24 22.17 1.66 5.45
CA ARG A 24 21.65 0.33 5.06
C ARG A 24 22.80 -0.67 5.07
N LEU A 25 22.55 -1.82 5.70
CA LEU A 25 23.36 -3.02 5.56
C LEU A 25 23.44 -3.35 4.07
N ASP A 26 24.61 -3.19 3.46
CA ASP A 26 24.90 -3.84 2.19
C ASP A 26 24.75 -5.35 2.40
N ASP A 27 24.01 -6.02 1.50
CA ASP A 27 23.83 -7.47 1.51
C ASP A 27 25.20 -8.16 1.62
N PRO A 28 25.36 -9.20 2.47
CA PRO A 28 26.61 -9.94 2.53
C PRO A 28 26.93 -10.51 1.15
N LEU A 29 28.10 -10.14 0.61
CA LEU A 29 28.57 -10.60 -0.69
C LEU A 29 28.61 -12.13 -0.69
N PHE A 30 27.74 -12.77 -1.47
CA PHE A 30 27.79 -14.21 -1.67
C PHE A 30 28.99 -14.51 -2.56
N ILE A 31 30.05 -15.06 -2.00
CA ILE A 31 31.28 -15.41 -2.72
C ILE A 31 31.14 -16.85 -3.21
N LEU A 32 31.29 -17.07 -4.52
CA LEU A 32 31.30 -18.40 -5.11
C LEU A 32 32.52 -19.19 -4.60
N GLU A 33 32.50 -20.52 -4.69
CA GLU A 33 33.66 -21.37 -4.37
C GLU A 33 34.92 -21.01 -5.18
N SER A 34 34.76 -20.29 -6.30
CA SER A 34 35.83 -19.73 -7.13
C SER A 34 36.46 -18.43 -6.61
N GLY A 35 35.96 -17.85 -5.52
CA GLY A 35 36.41 -16.55 -4.98
C GLY A 35 35.80 -15.32 -5.66
N GLU A 36 34.92 -15.49 -6.66
CA GLU A 36 34.23 -14.39 -7.34
C GLU A 36 32.94 -14.00 -6.61
N VAL A 37 32.65 -12.69 -6.55
CA VAL A 37 31.38 -12.16 -6.04
C VAL A 37 30.25 -12.61 -6.97
N TYR A 38 29.29 -13.35 -6.42
CA TYR A 38 28.11 -13.79 -7.16
C TYR A 38 27.31 -12.58 -7.63
N ARG A 39 27.13 -12.52 -8.94
CA ARG A 39 26.25 -11.56 -9.59
C ARG A 39 25.15 -12.33 -10.30
N ASN A 40 23.90 -11.94 -10.06
CA ASN A 40 22.79 -12.54 -10.76
C ASN A 40 23.00 -12.35 -12.28
N PRO A 41 23.01 -13.43 -13.08
CA PRO A 41 23.36 -13.34 -14.50
C PRO A 41 22.36 -12.51 -15.32
N THR A 42 21.14 -12.36 -14.82
CA THR A 42 20.09 -11.56 -15.45
C THR A 42 20.18 -10.07 -15.09
N GLU A 43 21.05 -9.69 -14.16
CA GLU A 43 21.11 -8.32 -13.65
C GLU A 43 21.66 -7.33 -14.70
N VAL A 44 20.87 -6.29 -14.97
CA VAL A 44 21.24 -5.16 -15.83
C VAL A 44 21.29 -3.89 -14.99
N LYS A 45 22.31 -3.07 -15.22
CA LYS A 45 22.46 -1.76 -14.58
C LYS A 45 22.52 -0.67 -15.65
N MET A 46 21.78 0.41 -15.45
CA MET A 46 21.84 1.62 -16.27
C MET A 46 22.04 2.82 -15.34
N SER A 47 23.03 3.64 -15.65
CA SER A 47 23.27 4.91 -14.96
C SER A 47 23.17 6.04 -15.98
N GLN A 48 22.39 7.08 -15.66
CA GLN A 48 22.20 8.24 -16.54
C GLN A 48 22.28 9.52 -15.72
N ILE A 49 23.02 10.50 -16.23
CA ILE A 49 22.95 11.86 -15.68
C ILE A 49 21.69 12.55 -16.18
N VAL A 50 21.00 13.25 -15.29
CA VAL A 50 19.76 13.96 -15.62
C VAL A 50 20.15 15.29 -16.26
N LEU A 51 19.89 15.39 -17.56
CA LEU A 51 20.16 16.58 -18.36
C LEU A 51 18.91 17.46 -18.45
N PRO A 52 19.04 18.75 -18.81
CA PRO A 52 17.89 19.63 -19.01
C PRO A 52 16.86 19.10 -20.02
N CYS A 53 17.29 18.36 -21.05
CA CYS A 53 16.38 17.73 -22.01
C CYS A 53 15.57 16.55 -21.45
N HIS A 54 15.97 16.02 -20.29
CA HIS A 54 15.25 14.96 -19.58
C HIS A 54 14.26 15.53 -18.55
N ALA A 55 14.31 16.84 -18.29
CA ALA A 55 13.59 17.47 -17.19
C ALA A 55 12.25 18.07 -17.61
N ASN A 56 11.37 18.18 -16.63
CA ASN A 56 10.14 18.95 -16.68
C ASN A 56 10.43 20.45 -16.46
N HIS A 57 9.38 21.26 -16.47
CA HIS A 57 9.44 22.72 -16.29
C HIS A 57 9.99 23.16 -14.92
N CYS A 58 10.03 22.27 -13.92
CA CYS A 58 10.59 22.52 -12.60
C CYS A 58 12.09 22.15 -12.50
N GLY A 59 12.71 21.65 -13.58
CA GLY A 59 14.09 21.15 -13.52
C GLY A 59 14.21 19.79 -12.81
N GLU A 60 13.11 19.04 -12.73
CA GLU A 60 13.09 17.67 -12.22
C GLU A 60 12.95 16.68 -13.38
N LEU A 61 13.49 15.48 -13.27
CA LEU A 61 13.35 14.40 -14.25
C LEU A 61 11.88 14.16 -14.59
N SER A 62 11.54 14.22 -15.88
CA SER A 62 10.22 13.80 -16.36
C SER A 62 9.99 12.33 -16.03
N VAL A 63 8.86 12.04 -15.38
CA VAL A 63 8.53 10.66 -15.00
C VAL A 63 8.34 9.79 -16.24
N GLY A 64 7.80 10.31 -17.34
CA GLY A 64 7.77 9.62 -18.62
C GLY A 64 9.15 9.17 -19.10
N GLN A 65 10.17 10.03 -18.97
CA GLN A 65 11.55 9.67 -19.32
C GLN A 65 12.10 8.58 -18.39
N LEU A 66 11.80 8.65 -17.08
CA LEU A 66 12.17 7.62 -16.13
C LEU A 66 11.54 6.26 -16.47
N LEU A 67 10.23 6.23 -16.78
CA LEU A 67 9.51 5.02 -17.17
C LEU A 67 10.11 4.37 -18.43
N LYS A 68 10.54 5.20 -19.39
CA LYS A 68 11.23 4.73 -20.60
C LYS A 68 12.56 4.04 -20.27
N TRP A 69 13.37 4.62 -19.39
CA TRP A 69 14.63 4.01 -18.96
C TRP A 69 14.43 2.75 -18.12
N MET A 70 13.43 2.75 -17.23
CA MET A 70 13.05 1.59 -16.43
C MET A 70 12.65 0.40 -17.32
N ASP A 71 11.75 0.61 -18.28
CA ASP A 71 11.30 -0.42 -19.21
C ASP A 71 12.43 -0.93 -20.11
N SER A 72 13.29 -0.02 -20.60
CA SER A 72 14.44 -0.41 -21.43
C SER A 72 15.43 -1.30 -20.66
N THR A 73 15.72 -0.95 -19.40
CA THR A 73 16.62 -1.72 -18.53
C THR A 73 16.02 -3.08 -18.18
N ALA A 74 14.72 -3.11 -17.89
CA ALA A 74 14.00 -4.33 -17.56
C ALA A 74 13.84 -5.27 -18.76
N CYS A 75 13.56 -4.71 -19.94
CA CYS A 75 13.48 -5.46 -21.20
C CYS A 75 14.82 -6.14 -21.50
N LEU A 76 15.95 -5.42 -21.36
CA LEU A 76 17.27 -6.01 -21.57
C LEU A 76 17.57 -7.15 -20.58
N SER A 77 17.11 -7.04 -19.33
CA SER A 77 17.22 -8.12 -18.34
C SER A 77 16.41 -9.35 -18.74
N ALA A 78 15.17 -9.14 -19.20
CA ALA A 78 14.29 -10.21 -19.70
C ALA A 78 14.87 -10.89 -20.95
N GLU A 79 15.36 -10.11 -21.92
CA GLU A 79 15.97 -10.63 -23.15
C GLU A 79 17.24 -11.42 -22.86
N ARG A 80 18.05 -10.99 -21.89
CA ARG A 80 19.24 -11.73 -21.45
C ARG A 80 18.90 -13.10 -20.87
N HIS A 81 17.79 -13.19 -20.11
CA HIS A 81 17.32 -14.48 -19.57
C HIS A 81 16.66 -15.36 -20.63
N ALA A 82 15.84 -14.77 -21.50
CA ALA A 82 15.10 -15.50 -22.52
C ALA A 82 15.97 -15.96 -23.71
N GLY A 83 17.07 -15.25 -23.99
CA GLY A 83 17.82 -15.42 -25.24
C GLY A 83 16.97 -15.12 -26.48
N SER A 84 15.90 -14.33 -26.32
CA SER A 84 14.91 -14.02 -27.36
C SER A 84 14.25 -12.68 -27.04
N PRO A 85 13.74 -11.97 -28.06
CA PRO A 85 13.15 -10.66 -27.83
C PRO A 85 11.90 -10.72 -26.96
N CYS A 86 11.76 -9.70 -26.11
CA CYS A 86 10.73 -9.63 -25.09
C CYS A 86 9.88 -8.38 -25.27
N ILE A 87 8.60 -8.50 -24.92
CA ILE A 87 7.66 -7.38 -24.91
C ILE A 87 7.07 -7.20 -23.51
N THR A 88 6.82 -5.94 -23.13
CA THR A 88 6.20 -5.58 -21.87
C THR A 88 4.72 -5.99 -21.91
N ALA A 89 4.32 -6.89 -21.02
CA ALA A 89 2.94 -7.38 -20.94
C ALA A 89 2.13 -6.67 -19.85
N SER A 90 2.77 -6.37 -18.72
CA SER A 90 2.15 -5.62 -17.63
C SER A 90 3.18 -4.92 -16.78
N VAL A 91 2.74 -3.89 -16.08
CA VAL A 91 3.52 -3.17 -15.08
C VAL A 91 2.69 -3.14 -13.80
N ASP A 92 3.32 -3.42 -12.66
CA ASP A 92 2.69 -3.38 -11.35
C ASP A 92 2.54 -1.95 -10.83
N ASP A 93 1.93 -1.80 -9.64
CA ASP A 93 1.81 -0.50 -8.99
C ASP A 93 3.22 0.12 -8.77
N ILE A 94 3.47 1.30 -9.34
CA ILE A 94 4.71 2.06 -9.15
C ILE A 94 4.43 3.21 -8.20
N HIS A 95 5.27 3.38 -7.18
CA HIS A 95 5.20 4.51 -6.25
C HIS A 95 6.50 5.31 -6.30
N PHE A 96 6.40 6.62 -6.52
CA PHE A 96 7.53 7.54 -6.58
C PHE A 96 7.67 8.26 -5.24
N GLU A 97 8.68 7.89 -4.46
CA GLU A 97 8.93 8.44 -3.13
C GLU A 97 9.57 9.83 -3.21
N HIS A 98 10.53 9.99 -4.13
CA HIS A 98 11.34 11.19 -4.29
C HIS A 98 11.40 11.65 -5.75
N THR A 99 11.56 12.95 -5.98
CA THR A 99 11.87 13.51 -7.30
C THR A 99 13.38 13.53 -7.52
N ILE A 100 13.80 13.57 -8.79
CA ILE A 100 15.21 13.62 -9.18
C ILE A 100 15.45 14.95 -9.91
N GLY A 101 16.43 15.74 -9.49
CA GLY A 101 16.79 17.02 -10.10
C GLY A 101 17.77 16.90 -11.27
N VAL A 102 17.82 17.92 -12.12
CA VAL A 102 18.87 18.08 -13.14
C VAL A 102 20.25 18.12 -12.49
N GLY A 103 21.21 17.42 -13.08
CA GLY A 103 22.58 17.27 -12.58
C GLY A 103 22.79 16.08 -11.66
N GLN A 104 21.72 15.46 -11.14
CA GLN A 104 21.80 14.21 -10.37
C GLN A 104 21.91 12.99 -11.29
N VAL A 105 22.39 11.87 -10.74
CA VAL A 105 22.57 10.62 -11.46
C VAL A 105 21.46 9.64 -11.05
N VAL A 106 20.70 9.15 -12.02
CA VAL A 106 19.75 8.06 -11.81
C VAL A 106 20.44 6.72 -12.07
N ASN A 107 20.29 5.81 -11.12
CA ASN A 107 20.84 4.46 -11.12
C ASN A 107 19.70 3.45 -11.11
N ILE A 108 19.50 2.75 -12.23
CA ILE A 108 18.45 1.75 -12.42
C ILE A 108 19.08 0.37 -12.44
N LYS A 109 18.63 -0.52 -11.55
CA LYS A 109 19.00 -1.94 -11.53
C LYS A 109 17.76 -2.78 -11.86
N ALA A 110 17.88 -3.71 -12.78
CA ALA A 110 16.82 -4.65 -13.11
C ALA A 110 17.34 -6.10 -13.10
N LYS A 111 16.54 -7.03 -12.57
CA LYS A 111 16.85 -8.47 -12.56
C LYS A 111 15.58 -9.31 -12.69
N VAL A 112 15.69 -10.50 -13.24
CA VAL A 112 14.58 -11.45 -13.31
C VAL A 112 14.41 -12.12 -11.95
N ASN A 113 13.27 -11.87 -11.30
CA ASN A 113 12.95 -12.49 -10.01
C ASN A 113 12.44 -13.92 -10.21
N ARG A 114 11.63 -14.13 -11.25
CA ARG A 114 11.03 -15.43 -11.55
C ARG A 114 10.63 -15.56 -13.00
N ALA A 115 11.00 -16.68 -13.62
CA ALA A 115 10.48 -17.09 -14.91
C ALA A 115 9.32 -18.08 -14.74
N PHE A 116 8.27 -17.93 -15.53
CA PHE A 116 7.14 -18.86 -15.58
C PHE A 116 7.24 -19.72 -16.84
N THR A 117 6.14 -19.90 -17.57
CA THR A 117 6.13 -20.66 -18.83
C THR A 117 6.69 -19.83 -19.98
N SER A 118 5.96 -18.79 -20.39
CA SER A 118 6.34 -17.86 -21.46
C SER A 118 6.52 -16.42 -20.98
N SER A 119 6.22 -16.17 -19.70
CA SER A 119 6.36 -14.86 -19.06
C SER A 119 7.39 -14.91 -17.94
N MET A 120 7.93 -13.76 -17.59
CA MET A 120 8.83 -13.59 -16.44
C MET A 120 8.55 -12.28 -15.72
N GLU A 121 8.73 -12.28 -14.41
CA GLU A 121 8.71 -11.08 -13.59
C GLU A 121 10.13 -10.52 -13.47
N VAL A 122 10.27 -9.23 -13.78
CA VAL A 122 11.50 -8.46 -13.63
C VAL A 122 11.29 -7.44 -12.51
N GLY A 123 12.13 -7.50 -11.48
CA GLY A 123 12.23 -6.48 -10.45
C GLY A 123 13.10 -5.33 -10.92
N ILE A 124 12.67 -4.10 -10.64
CA ILE A 124 13.34 -2.85 -11.01
C ILE A 124 13.51 -2.02 -9.74
N SER A 125 14.74 -1.60 -9.46
CA SER A 125 15.06 -0.69 -8.37
C SER A 125 15.73 0.56 -8.92
N VAL A 126 15.17 1.72 -8.60
CA VAL A 126 15.66 3.03 -9.02
C VAL A 126 16.18 3.76 -7.80
N SER A 127 17.46 4.14 -7.85
CA SER A 127 18.09 5.00 -6.86
C SER A 127 18.61 6.27 -7.54
N CYS A 128 18.74 7.33 -6.76
CA CYS A 128 19.34 8.58 -7.19
C CYS A 128 20.58 8.86 -6.35
N GLU A 129 21.58 9.43 -6.99
CA GLU A 129 22.86 9.82 -6.41
C GLU A 129 23.15 11.27 -6.78
N ASP A 130 23.53 12.07 -5.78
CA ASP A 130 24.07 13.41 -5.98
C ASP A 130 25.58 13.40 -5.77
N LEU A 131 26.31 13.57 -6.88
CA LEU A 131 27.77 13.49 -6.95
C LEU A 131 28.48 14.58 -6.12
N PHE A 132 27.80 15.67 -5.78
CA PHE A 132 28.39 16.77 -5.00
C PHE A 132 28.20 16.60 -3.49
N SER A 133 27.11 15.94 -3.08
CA SER A 133 26.81 15.71 -1.66
C SER A 133 27.17 14.28 -1.20
N ASP A 134 27.60 13.41 -2.12
CA ASP A 134 27.87 11.99 -1.89
C ASP A 134 26.68 11.28 -1.22
N SER A 135 25.46 11.75 -1.55
CA SER A 135 24.22 11.24 -0.98
C SER A 135 23.49 10.38 -2.01
N GLN A 136 23.01 9.22 -1.54
CA GLN A 136 22.23 8.29 -2.34
C GLN A 136 20.92 7.94 -1.63
N TRP A 137 19.81 7.94 -2.36
CA TRP A 137 18.51 7.54 -1.84
C TRP A 137 17.74 6.69 -2.85
N ASN A 138 16.76 5.94 -2.35
CA ASN A 138 15.84 5.18 -3.18
C ASN A 138 14.77 6.11 -3.78
N VAL A 139 14.40 5.90 -5.03
CA VAL A 139 13.36 6.70 -5.71
C VAL A 139 12.09 5.91 -5.86
N CYS A 140 12.19 4.70 -6.42
CA CYS A 140 11.08 3.77 -6.54
C CYS A 140 11.56 2.33 -6.75
N ASN A 141 10.71 1.39 -6.36
CA ASN A 141 10.82 -0.01 -6.76
C ASN A 141 9.58 -0.36 -7.60
N ALA A 142 9.78 -1.13 -8.66
CA ALA A 142 8.72 -1.52 -9.58
C ALA A 142 8.91 -2.97 -10.02
N PHE A 143 7.81 -3.59 -10.44
CA PHE A 143 7.82 -4.94 -11.01
C PHE A 143 7.12 -4.90 -12.37
N ALA A 144 7.74 -5.52 -13.36
CA ALA A 144 7.19 -5.59 -14.71
C ALA A 144 7.17 -7.04 -15.18
N THR A 145 6.11 -7.41 -15.91
CA THR A 145 6.01 -8.73 -16.52
C THR A 145 6.35 -8.62 -18.01
N PHE A 146 7.33 -9.40 -18.44
CA PHE A 146 7.74 -9.52 -19.84
C PHE A 146 7.32 -10.87 -20.40
N VAL A 147 6.98 -10.90 -21.68
CA VAL A 147 6.66 -12.11 -22.42
C VAL A 147 7.67 -12.27 -23.55
N ALA A 148 8.32 -13.44 -23.61
CA ALA A 148 9.23 -13.78 -24.68
C ALA A 148 8.43 -14.15 -25.94
N ARG A 149 8.83 -13.60 -27.09
CA ARG A 149 8.26 -13.94 -28.39
C ARG A 149 9.32 -14.58 -29.29
N ARG A 150 8.93 -15.66 -29.97
CA ARG A 150 9.73 -16.25 -31.04
C ARG A 150 9.19 -15.77 -32.39
N THR A 151 10.09 -15.60 -33.35
CA THR A 151 9.78 -15.17 -34.72
C THR A 151 8.95 -16.20 -35.51
N GLU A 152 8.94 -17.47 -35.08
CA GLU A 152 8.09 -18.54 -35.60
C GLU A 152 7.08 -18.96 -34.52
N ALA A 153 5.83 -19.23 -34.90
CA ALA A 153 4.59 -19.24 -34.09
C ALA A 153 4.51 -20.18 -32.84
N GLY A 154 5.61 -20.68 -32.30
CA GLY A 154 5.66 -21.47 -31.06
C GLY A 154 5.76 -20.62 -29.78
N LYS A 155 5.16 -21.10 -28.70
CA LYS A 155 5.33 -20.53 -27.35
C LYS A 155 6.77 -20.80 -26.87
N VAL A 156 7.50 -19.76 -26.48
CA VAL A 156 8.83 -19.91 -25.85
C VAL A 156 8.64 -20.50 -24.46
N GLN A 157 9.37 -21.58 -24.17
CA GLN A 157 9.46 -22.14 -22.82
C GLN A 157 10.72 -21.62 -22.15
N LEU A 158 10.55 -20.80 -21.11
CA LEU A 158 11.64 -20.16 -20.40
C LEU A 158 12.29 -21.13 -19.40
N LYS A 159 13.61 -21.04 -19.27
CA LYS A 159 14.33 -21.70 -18.18
C LYS A 159 13.89 -21.10 -16.84
N GLN A 160 13.61 -21.95 -15.86
CA GLN A 160 13.32 -21.49 -14.49
C GLN A 160 14.55 -20.80 -13.89
N VAL A 161 14.32 -19.75 -13.10
CA VAL A 161 15.39 -19.05 -12.37
C VAL A 161 15.63 -19.81 -11.07
N ASP A 162 16.89 -20.13 -10.80
CA ASP A 162 17.33 -20.77 -9.55
C ASP A 162 17.81 -19.68 -8.58
N PRO A 163 17.02 -19.31 -7.54
CA PRO A 163 17.42 -18.30 -6.57
C PRO A 163 18.52 -18.84 -5.64
N ARG A 164 19.62 -18.11 -5.49
CA ARG A 164 20.77 -18.54 -4.67
C ARG A 164 20.82 -17.88 -3.30
N THR A 165 20.55 -16.59 -3.24
CA THR A 165 20.59 -15.83 -1.97
C THR A 165 19.24 -15.88 -1.25
N GLN A 166 19.22 -15.60 0.06
CA GLN A 166 17.98 -15.50 0.83
C GLN A 166 17.03 -14.44 0.22
N THR A 167 17.58 -13.29 -0.18
CA THR A 167 16.84 -12.22 -0.87
C THR A 167 16.22 -12.72 -2.17
N GLU A 168 16.95 -13.47 -3.00
CA GLU A 168 16.43 -14.04 -4.26
C GLU A 168 15.35 -15.09 -3.99
N GLN A 169 15.49 -15.93 -2.95
CA GLN A 169 14.49 -16.93 -2.58
C GLN A 169 13.18 -16.25 -2.13
N MET A 170 13.30 -15.19 -1.33
CA MET A 170 12.17 -14.39 -0.89
C MET A 170 11.47 -13.74 -2.09
N GLU A 171 12.21 -13.03 -2.95
CA GLU A 171 11.68 -12.41 -4.17
C GLU A 171 10.99 -13.41 -5.10
N TYR A 172 11.57 -14.61 -5.26
CA TYR A 172 10.99 -15.69 -6.07
C TYR A 172 9.65 -16.18 -5.52
N SER A 173 9.51 -16.27 -4.19
CA SER A 173 8.27 -16.65 -3.53
C SER A 173 7.18 -15.57 -3.70
N ILE A 174 7.54 -14.31 -3.48
CA ILE A 174 6.61 -13.17 -3.59
C ILE A 174 6.16 -12.97 -5.05
N ALA A 175 7.01 -13.26 -6.03
CA ALA A 175 6.68 -13.16 -7.45
C ALA A 175 5.44 -14.00 -7.84
N ALA A 176 5.24 -15.18 -7.22
CA ALA A 176 4.04 -15.98 -7.45
C ALA A 176 2.78 -15.30 -6.87
N GLU A 177 2.88 -14.73 -5.68
CA GLU A 177 1.78 -14.02 -5.03
C GLU A 177 1.41 -12.75 -5.80
N ARG A 178 2.40 -11.96 -6.25
CA ARG A 178 2.17 -10.81 -7.14
C ARG A 178 1.44 -11.24 -8.41
N ARG A 179 1.86 -12.35 -9.03
CA ARG A 179 1.16 -12.90 -10.20
C ARG A 179 -0.30 -13.27 -9.88
N ARG A 180 -0.57 -13.90 -8.74
CA ARG A 180 -1.94 -14.21 -8.29
C ARG A 180 -2.77 -12.92 -8.15
N MET A 181 -2.22 -11.88 -7.52
CA MET A 181 -2.88 -10.58 -7.37
C MET A 181 -3.17 -9.89 -8.72
N ARG A 182 -2.27 -10.03 -9.71
CA ARG A 182 -2.49 -9.49 -11.07
C ARG A 182 -3.72 -10.11 -11.74
N LEU A 183 -3.92 -11.41 -11.57
CA LEU A 183 -5.03 -12.14 -12.19
C LEU A 183 -6.38 -11.81 -11.55
N ILE A 184 -6.41 -11.60 -10.23
CA ILE A 184 -7.65 -11.32 -9.48
C ILE A 184 -8.09 -9.84 -9.63
N HIS A 185 -7.19 -8.95 -10.04
CA HIS A 185 -7.43 -7.50 -10.11
C HIS A 185 -8.69 -7.10 -10.89
N ALA A 186 -8.96 -7.76 -12.03
CA ALA A 186 -10.08 -7.41 -12.89
C ALA A 186 -11.45 -7.73 -12.25
N GLU A 187 -11.51 -8.76 -11.40
CA GLU A 187 -12.76 -9.23 -10.78
C GLU A 187 -13.20 -8.34 -9.61
N ILE A 188 -12.25 -7.77 -8.87
CA ILE A 188 -12.52 -6.95 -7.67
C ILE A 188 -13.21 -5.62 -8.03
N ILE A 189 -12.85 -5.00 -9.15
CA ILE A 189 -13.39 -3.67 -9.54
C ILE A 189 -14.90 -3.75 -9.80
N THR A 190 -15.39 -4.85 -10.37
CA THR A 190 -16.80 -4.99 -10.75
C THR A 190 -17.74 -5.15 -9.55
N ASP A 191 -17.24 -5.66 -8.42
CA ASP A 191 -18.06 -5.95 -7.22
C ASP A 191 -18.19 -4.73 -6.27
N LEU A 192 -17.35 -3.70 -6.42
CA LEU A 192 -17.21 -2.58 -5.46
C LEU A 192 -18.07 -1.33 -5.75
N LEU A 193 -19.00 -1.39 -6.70
CA LEU A 193 -19.75 -0.19 -7.13
C LEU A 193 -20.91 0.15 -6.16
N SER A 194 -20.77 1.25 -5.41
CA SER A 194 -21.82 1.81 -4.52
C SER A 194 -22.24 3.24 -4.91
N LYS A 195 -23.43 3.68 -4.47
CA LYS A 195 -24.07 4.95 -4.87
C LYS A 195 -23.30 6.20 -4.39
N CYS A 196 -23.05 7.17 -5.28
CA CYS A 196 -22.42 8.46 -4.94
C CYS A 196 -23.42 9.57 -4.60
N GLN A 197 -22.94 10.52 -3.77
CA GLN A 197 -23.61 11.80 -3.49
C GLN A 197 -23.15 12.89 -4.46
N GLU A 198 -24.07 13.77 -4.85
CA GLU A 198 -23.78 14.93 -5.70
C GLU A 198 -23.31 16.14 -4.89
N TYR A 199 -22.34 16.89 -5.42
CA TYR A 199 -21.82 18.11 -4.81
C TYR A 199 -22.11 19.35 -5.67
N GLN A 200 -22.58 20.42 -5.03
CA GLN A 200 -23.02 21.65 -5.70
C GLN A 200 -21.85 22.50 -6.26
N ASN A 201 -20.66 22.47 -5.65
CA ASN A 201 -19.49 23.31 -6.02
C ASN A 201 -18.35 22.52 -6.71
N ALA A 202 -18.66 21.70 -7.71
CA ALA A 202 -17.69 20.82 -8.37
C ALA A 202 -17.36 21.24 -9.82
N VAL A 203 -16.11 21.02 -10.25
CA VAL A 203 -15.59 21.32 -11.59
C VAL A 203 -15.96 20.19 -12.56
N SER A 204 -16.51 20.51 -13.74
CA SER A 204 -16.85 19.49 -14.75
C SER A 204 -15.60 18.71 -15.21
N GLY A 205 -15.68 17.37 -15.20
CA GLY A 205 -14.63 16.49 -15.69
C GLY A 205 -14.23 16.75 -17.15
N GLU A 206 -15.18 17.17 -18.01
CA GLU A 206 -14.95 17.50 -19.42
C GLU A 206 -13.83 18.52 -19.62
N ARG A 207 -13.73 19.51 -18.72
CA ARG A 207 -12.70 20.56 -18.80
C ARG A 207 -11.28 20.01 -18.69
N THR A 208 -11.13 18.82 -18.10
CA THR A 208 -9.84 18.16 -17.90
C THR A 208 -9.47 17.23 -19.06
N ARG A 209 -10.36 17.01 -20.03
CA ARG A 209 -10.13 16.04 -21.12
C ARG A 209 -9.01 16.48 -22.06
N VAL A 210 -8.02 15.63 -22.26
CA VAL A 210 -6.91 15.85 -23.19
C VAL A 210 -6.89 14.73 -24.21
N GLU A 211 -6.61 15.07 -25.47
CA GLU A 211 -6.38 14.11 -26.53
C GLU A 211 -5.09 14.50 -27.27
N SER A 212 -4.21 13.54 -27.47
CA SER A 212 -2.98 13.68 -28.26
C SER A 212 -2.84 12.52 -29.22
N VAL A 213 -2.13 12.73 -30.33
CA VAL A 213 -1.84 11.67 -31.31
C VAL A 213 -0.36 11.64 -31.59
N GLU A 214 0.27 10.49 -31.37
CA GLU A 214 1.70 10.27 -31.59
C GLU A 214 1.91 9.26 -32.72
N LEU A 215 2.83 9.57 -33.64
CA LEU A 215 3.24 8.63 -34.69
C LEU A 215 4.37 7.74 -34.16
N VAL A 216 4.22 6.42 -34.30
CA VAL A 216 5.26 5.47 -33.95
C VAL A 216 6.34 5.49 -35.04
N LEU A 217 7.55 5.90 -34.65
CA LEU A 217 8.72 6.00 -35.50
C LEU A 217 9.74 4.91 -35.13
N PRO A 218 10.74 4.64 -35.98
CA PRO A 218 11.80 3.68 -35.67
C PRO A 218 12.46 3.79 -34.28
N PRO A 219 12.81 4.98 -33.74
CA PRO A 219 13.39 5.08 -32.40
C PRO A 219 12.42 4.73 -31.26
N HIS A 220 11.12 4.59 -31.55
CA HIS A 220 10.09 4.24 -30.58
C HIS A 220 9.88 2.73 -30.44
N ALA A 221 10.48 1.94 -31.33
CA ALA A 221 10.30 0.50 -31.41
C ALA A 221 11.61 -0.26 -31.18
N ASN A 222 11.47 -1.50 -30.71
CA ASN A 222 12.58 -2.43 -30.59
C ASN A 222 13.06 -2.89 -31.98
N HIS A 223 14.16 -3.65 -32.01
CA HIS A 223 14.74 -4.21 -33.23
C HIS A 223 13.80 -5.17 -33.99
N GLN A 224 12.65 -5.53 -33.40
CA GLN A 224 11.57 -6.31 -34.00
C GLN A 224 10.36 -5.45 -34.41
N VAL A 225 10.52 -4.14 -34.56
CA VAL A 225 9.48 -3.22 -35.06
C VAL A 225 8.29 -3.05 -34.11
N SER A 226 8.33 -3.63 -32.90
CA SER A 226 7.30 -3.47 -31.87
C SER A 226 7.61 -2.27 -30.98
N THR A 227 6.63 -1.41 -30.73
CA THR A 227 6.77 -0.22 -29.88
C THR A 227 7.19 -0.61 -28.46
N PHE A 228 8.18 0.09 -27.89
CA PHE A 228 8.58 -0.11 -26.50
C PHE A 228 7.45 0.31 -25.54
N GLY A 229 7.16 -0.53 -24.54
CA GLY A 229 6.16 -0.21 -23.51
C GLY A 229 6.52 1.08 -22.76
N GLY A 230 7.82 1.28 -22.49
CA GLY A 230 8.41 2.50 -21.93
C GLY A 230 8.05 3.77 -22.70
N GLN A 231 8.04 3.70 -24.02
CA GLN A 231 7.72 4.86 -24.86
C GLN A 231 6.22 5.19 -24.82
N ILE A 232 5.36 4.18 -24.82
CA ILE A 232 3.90 4.37 -24.66
C ILE A 232 3.60 4.98 -23.28
N MET A 233 4.21 4.43 -22.22
CA MET A 233 4.08 4.98 -20.86
C MET A 233 4.51 6.44 -20.76
N ALA A 234 5.62 6.80 -21.42
CA ALA A 234 6.10 8.19 -21.44
C ALA A 234 5.08 9.15 -22.06
N TRP A 235 4.48 8.78 -23.19
CA TRP A 235 3.46 9.61 -23.81
C TRP A 235 2.16 9.66 -22.98
N MET A 236 1.76 8.55 -22.36
CA MET A 236 0.61 8.52 -21.48
C MET A 236 0.78 9.48 -20.29
N GLU A 237 1.97 9.49 -19.67
CA GLU A 237 2.28 10.38 -18.55
C GLU A 237 2.18 11.85 -18.96
N ASN A 238 2.74 12.22 -20.11
CA ASN A 238 2.65 13.60 -20.62
C ASN A 238 1.19 14.07 -20.76
N VAL A 239 0.33 13.24 -21.38
CA VAL A 239 -1.09 13.58 -21.59
C VAL A 239 -1.85 13.60 -20.26
N ALA A 240 -1.52 12.70 -19.33
CA ALA A 240 -2.10 12.67 -17.99
C ALA A 240 -1.75 13.93 -17.18
N THR A 241 -0.50 14.35 -17.23
CA THR A 241 0.01 15.54 -16.55
C THR A 241 -0.70 16.79 -17.07
N ILE A 242 -0.93 16.91 -18.38
CA ILE A 242 -1.72 18.02 -18.95
C ILE A 242 -3.17 17.99 -18.41
N SER A 243 -3.78 16.81 -18.31
CA SER A 243 -5.14 16.66 -17.78
C SER A 243 -5.23 17.09 -16.31
N ALA A 244 -4.25 16.67 -15.49
CA ALA A 244 -4.15 17.07 -14.09
C ALA A 244 -3.92 18.59 -13.93
N CYS A 245 -3.05 19.19 -14.75
CA CYS A 245 -2.81 20.64 -14.80
C CYS A 245 -4.11 21.43 -15.03
N ARG A 246 -4.99 20.96 -15.91
CA ARG A 246 -6.28 21.62 -16.22
C ARG A 246 -7.24 21.65 -15.03
N LEU A 247 -7.11 20.72 -14.07
CA LEU A 247 -7.91 20.74 -12.85
C LEU A 247 -7.33 21.68 -11.80
N CYS A 248 -6.03 21.57 -11.53
CA CYS A 248 -5.41 22.26 -10.39
C CYS A 248 -4.86 23.65 -10.71
N ASN A 249 -4.73 24.01 -11.99
CA ASN A 249 -4.06 25.23 -12.46
C ASN A 249 -2.68 25.41 -11.81
N ALA A 250 -1.95 24.30 -11.66
CA ALA A 250 -0.64 24.21 -11.05
C ALA A 250 0.13 23.07 -11.69
N HIS A 251 1.35 22.82 -11.20
CA HIS A 251 2.20 21.73 -11.66
C HIS A 251 2.03 20.53 -10.71
N PRO A 252 1.31 19.47 -11.14
CA PRO A 252 1.12 18.29 -10.34
C PRO A 252 2.34 17.38 -10.42
N THR A 253 2.65 16.71 -9.31
CA THR A 253 3.68 15.67 -9.23
C THR A 253 3.00 14.31 -9.31
N LEU A 254 3.47 13.44 -10.21
CA LEU A 254 3.01 12.06 -10.29
C LEU A 254 3.54 11.28 -9.09
N ARG A 255 2.65 10.67 -8.31
CA ARG A 255 2.98 9.91 -7.10
C ARG A 255 2.92 8.42 -7.29
N SER A 256 1.93 7.94 -8.03
CA SER A 256 1.83 6.52 -8.33
C SER A 256 1.15 6.24 -9.66
N ILE A 257 1.44 5.08 -10.21
CA ILE A 257 0.76 4.52 -11.38
C ILE A 257 0.19 3.18 -10.95
N ASP A 258 -1.10 2.98 -11.16
CA ASP A 258 -1.76 1.71 -10.86
C ASP A 258 -1.32 0.63 -11.85
N MET A 259 -1.33 -0.62 -11.40
CA MET A 259 -1.06 -1.79 -12.20
C MET A 259 -1.94 -1.82 -13.46
N PHE A 260 -1.32 -2.04 -14.62
CA PHE A 260 -2.04 -2.15 -15.89
C PHE A 260 -1.42 -3.20 -16.83
N HIS A 261 -2.18 -3.55 -17.87
CA HIS A 261 -1.81 -4.54 -18.88
C HIS A 261 -1.77 -3.92 -20.28
N PHE A 262 -0.79 -4.36 -21.09
CA PHE A 262 -0.80 -4.18 -22.53
C PHE A 262 -1.64 -5.29 -23.17
N ARG A 263 -2.74 -4.91 -23.81
CA ARG A 263 -3.74 -5.81 -24.43
C ARG A 263 -3.33 -6.24 -25.84
N GLY A 264 -2.57 -5.41 -26.54
CA GLY A 264 -2.16 -5.68 -27.92
C GLY A 264 -0.85 -5.00 -28.29
N PRO A 265 -0.15 -5.49 -29.33
CA PRO A 265 1.08 -4.89 -29.80
C PRO A 265 0.80 -3.64 -30.65
N SER A 266 1.71 -2.68 -30.55
CA SER A 266 1.82 -1.54 -31.47
C SER A 266 3.12 -1.67 -32.29
N HIS A 267 3.09 -1.21 -33.53
CA HIS A 267 4.21 -1.32 -34.47
C HIS A 267 4.59 0.04 -35.08
N ILE A 268 5.78 0.13 -35.68
CA ILE A 268 6.20 1.30 -36.44
C ILE A 268 5.15 1.65 -37.51
N GLY A 269 4.79 2.93 -37.60
CA GLY A 269 3.77 3.45 -38.50
C GLY A 269 2.35 3.51 -37.90
N ASP A 270 2.13 2.91 -36.72
CA ASP A 270 0.89 3.12 -35.97
C ASP A 270 0.78 4.59 -35.53
N ARG A 271 -0.45 5.08 -35.48
CA ARG A 271 -0.81 6.34 -34.81
C ARG A 271 -1.46 5.99 -33.48
N LEU A 272 -0.85 6.41 -32.39
CA LEU A 272 -1.34 6.21 -31.03
C LEU A 272 -2.17 7.42 -30.61
N VAL A 273 -3.47 7.23 -30.47
CA VAL A 273 -4.39 8.19 -29.86
C VAL A 273 -4.37 7.99 -28.36
N LEU A 274 -4.03 9.05 -27.64
CA LEU A 274 -3.93 9.08 -26.19
C LEU A 274 -5.04 9.98 -25.66
N LYS A 275 -5.98 9.41 -24.90
CA LYS A 275 -7.11 10.13 -24.32
C LYS A 275 -6.98 10.11 -22.80
N ALA A 276 -6.82 11.27 -22.18
CA ALA A 276 -6.74 11.41 -20.73
C ALA A 276 -7.84 12.29 -20.16
N ILE A 277 -8.25 12.00 -18.93
CA ILE A 277 -9.24 12.78 -18.19
C ILE A 277 -9.10 12.51 -16.69
N VAL A 278 -9.40 13.50 -15.85
CA VAL A 278 -9.48 13.28 -14.40
C VAL A 278 -10.73 12.47 -14.09
N ASN A 279 -10.54 11.26 -13.53
CA ASN A 279 -11.63 10.38 -13.12
C ASN A 279 -12.23 10.83 -11.78
N ASN A 280 -11.38 11.19 -10.82
CA ASN A 280 -11.81 11.66 -9.50
C ASN A 280 -10.73 12.54 -8.84
N ALA A 281 -11.17 13.44 -7.96
CA ALA A 281 -10.33 14.27 -7.11
C ALA A 281 -10.64 13.99 -5.64
N PHE A 282 -9.66 13.42 -4.95
CA PHE A 282 -9.63 13.28 -3.50
C PHE A 282 -9.15 14.60 -2.86
N LYS A 283 -9.07 14.62 -1.51
CA LYS A 283 -8.71 15.83 -0.77
C LYS A 283 -7.37 16.43 -1.23
N HIS A 284 -6.33 15.61 -1.36
CA HIS A 284 -4.97 16.04 -1.66
C HIS A 284 -4.36 15.43 -2.93
N SER A 285 -5.11 14.52 -3.57
CA SER A 285 -4.67 13.81 -4.76
C SER A 285 -5.79 13.68 -5.78
N MET A 286 -5.44 13.47 -7.03
CA MET A 286 -6.39 13.21 -8.12
C MET A 286 -5.96 11.97 -8.91
N GLU A 287 -6.93 11.24 -9.42
CA GLU A 287 -6.69 10.13 -10.34
C GLU A 287 -7.01 10.57 -11.77
N VAL A 288 -6.05 10.40 -12.67
CA VAL A 288 -6.20 10.62 -14.10
C VAL A 288 -6.21 9.27 -14.81
N GLY A 289 -7.27 8.98 -15.55
CA GLY A 289 -7.32 7.83 -16.45
C GLY A 289 -6.76 8.21 -17.81
N VAL A 290 -5.94 7.32 -18.39
CA VAL A 290 -5.40 7.48 -19.75
C VAL A 290 -5.66 6.20 -20.54
N CYS A 291 -6.24 6.33 -21.73
CA CYS A 291 -6.42 5.25 -22.69
C CYS A 291 -5.52 5.48 -23.90
N ALA A 292 -4.80 4.43 -24.33
CA ALA A 292 -4.01 4.42 -25.55
C ALA A 292 -4.64 3.49 -26.58
N GLU A 293 -4.96 4.03 -27.75
CA GLU A 293 -5.53 3.31 -28.90
C GLU A 293 -4.63 3.46 -30.11
N ALA A 294 -4.31 2.37 -30.81
CA ALA A 294 -3.50 2.40 -32.03
C ALA A 294 -4.37 2.18 -33.26
N TYR A 295 -4.11 2.93 -34.34
CA TYR A 295 -4.68 2.67 -35.65
C TYR A 295 -3.64 2.89 -36.75
N GLN A 296 -3.88 2.29 -37.91
CA GLN A 296 -3.06 2.45 -39.10
C GLN A 296 -3.95 2.68 -40.31
N GLY A 297 -3.73 3.79 -41.04
CA GLY A 297 -4.58 4.17 -42.18
C GLY A 297 -6.06 4.32 -41.78
N ALA A 298 -6.95 3.65 -42.53
CA ALA A 298 -8.39 3.60 -42.26
C ALA A 298 -8.82 2.37 -41.41
N GLY A 299 -7.88 1.69 -40.76
CA GLY A 299 -8.17 0.52 -39.92
C GLY A 299 -8.90 0.87 -38.62
N GLU A 300 -9.45 -0.16 -37.95
CA GLU A 300 -10.12 -0.01 -36.66
C GLU A 300 -9.15 0.37 -35.52
N LEU A 301 -9.69 1.09 -34.53
CA LEU A 301 -8.96 1.46 -33.31
C LEU A 301 -8.72 0.21 -32.44
N ARG A 302 -7.44 -0.10 -32.18
CA ARG A 302 -7.01 -1.19 -31.31
C ARG A 302 -6.65 -0.62 -29.95
N HIS A 303 -7.39 -1.00 -28.90
CA HIS A 303 -7.06 -0.59 -27.53
C HIS A 303 -5.76 -1.29 -27.07
N ILE A 304 -4.69 -0.51 -26.89
CA ILE A 304 -3.38 -0.99 -26.47
C ILE A 304 -3.33 -1.16 -24.96
N ASN A 305 -3.61 -0.12 -24.20
CA ASN A 305 -3.70 -0.19 -22.74
C ASN A 305 -4.48 0.99 -22.17
N SER A 306 -4.94 0.82 -20.93
CA SER A 306 -5.46 1.89 -20.09
C SER A 306 -4.66 1.90 -18.78
N ALA A 307 -4.27 3.08 -18.31
CA ALA A 307 -3.56 3.27 -17.05
C ALA A 307 -4.24 4.33 -16.19
N PHE A 308 -4.04 4.25 -14.88
CA PHE A 308 -4.57 5.19 -13.91
C PHE A 308 -3.40 5.78 -13.13
N MET A 309 -3.28 7.10 -13.14
CA MET A 309 -2.13 7.83 -12.62
C MET A 309 -2.59 8.78 -11.51
N ILE A 310 -1.90 8.74 -10.38
CA ILE A 310 -2.27 9.48 -9.17
C ILE A 310 -1.32 10.66 -9.03
N PHE A 311 -1.89 11.85 -9.08
CA PHE A 311 -1.17 13.09 -8.97
C PHE A 311 -1.46 13.78 -7.64
N GLU A 312 -0.44 14.43 -7.09
CA GLU A 312 -0.56 15.35 -5.97
C GLU A 312 -0.09 16.74 -6.38
N VAL A 313 -0.61 17.76 -5.71
CA VAL A 313 -0.16 19.14 -5.92
C VAL A 313 0.44 19.62 -4.61
N LEU A 314 1.71 20.01 -4.65
CA LEU A 314 2.40 20.56 -3.49
C LEU A 314 2.34 22.09 -3.52
N ASN A 315 2.18 22.69 -2.35
CA ASN A 315 2.32 24.13 -2.15
C ASN A 315 3.81 24.52 -2.13
N LYS A 316 4.09 25.83 -2.07
CA LYS A 316 5.47 26.36 -2.00
C LYS A 316 6.28 25.81 -0.82
N ASP A 317 5.61 25.43 0.27
CA ASP A 317 6.21 24.84 1.47
C ASP A 317 6.33 23.30 1.40
N GLY A 318 6.10 22.69 0.24
CA GLY A 318 6.13 21.24 0.05
C GLY A 318 4.94 20.48 0.64
N LYS A 319 3.92 21.18 1.16
CA LYS A 319 2.71 20.55 1.74
C LYS A 319 1.63 20.27 0.68
N PRO A 320 0.88 19.14 0.78
CA PRO A 320 -0.20 18.85 -0.15
C PRO A 320 -1.31 19.92 -0.15
N ARG A 321 -1.69 20.36 -1.35
CA ARG A 321 -2.78 21.31 -1.59
C ARG A 321 -4.13 20.60 -1.57
N THR A 322 -5.17 21.26 -1.07
CA THR A 322 -6.54 20.77 -1.25
C THR A 322 -7.00 20.99 -2.69
N LEU A 323 -7.50 19.94 -3.35
CA LEU A 323 -7.94 19.99 -4.74
C LEU A 323 -9.45 20.28 -4.87
N PRO A 324 -9.89 20.93 -5.96
CA PRO A 324 -11.30 21.09 -6.25
C PRO A 324 -11.94 19.73 -6.54
N ARG A 325 -13.20 19.55 -6.12
CA ARG A 325 -13.97 18.33 -6.42
C ARG A 325 -14.35 18.28 -7.90
N ILE A 326 -14.34 17.07 -8.47
CA ILE A 326 -14.79 16.80 -9.85
C ILE A 326 -16.29 16.47 -9.86
N ARG A 327 -17.01 17.06 -10.80
CA ARG A 327 -18.35 16.64 -11.21
C ARG A 327 -18.19 15.67 -12.39
N PRO A 328 -18.53 14.39 -12.23
CA PRO A 328 -18.39 13.41 -13.31
C PRO A 328 -19.31 13.74 -14.50
N GLU A 329 -18.86 13.38 -15.70
CA GLU A 329 -19.71 13.35 -16.90
C GLU A 329 -20.88 12.36 -16.72
N PRO A 330 -22.05 12.61 -17.35
CA PRO A 330 -23.14 11.64 -17.37
C PRO A 330 -22.68 10.27 -17.90
N VAL A 331 -23.25 9.19 -17.36
CA VAL A 331 -22.99 7.80 -17.75
C VAL A 331 -21.53 7.36 -17.51
N ASP A 332 -20.64 7.58 -18.48
CA ASP A 332 -19.25 7.08 -18.43
C ASP A 332 -18.39 7.82 -17.40
N GLY A 333 -18.67 9.10 -17.13
CA GLY A 333 -17.98 9.84 -16.07
C GLY A 333 -18.31 9.30 -14.69
N TYR A 334 -19.57 8.96 -14.44
CA TYR A 334 -20.00 8.40 -13.15
C TYR A 334 -19.36 7.03 -12.90
N ARG A 335 -19.32 6.17 -13.93
CA ARG A 335 -18.59 4.90 -13.86
C ARG A 335 -17.12 5.11 -13.49
N ARG A 336 -16.40 5.98 -14.22
CA ARG A 336 -14.97 6.27 -13.96
C ARG A 336 -14.74 6.83 -12.54
N TYR A 337 -15.64 7.70 -12.08
CA TYR A 337 -15.57 8.28 -10.75
C TYR A 337 -15.68 7.21 -9.66
N GLN A 338 -16.62 6.28 -9.78
CA GLN A 338 -16.80 5.16 -8.84
C GLN A 338 -15.62 4.19 -8.89
N GLU A 339 -15.20 3.80 -10.09
CA GLU A 339 -14.05 2.92 -10.26
C GLU A 339 -12.76 3.53 -9.68
N ALA A 340 -12.60 4.85 -9.70
CA ALA A 340 -11.45 5.51 -9.07
C ALA A 340 -11.43 5.34 -7.54
N ILE A 341 -12.61 5.32 -6.91
CA ILE A 341 -12.73 5.05 -5.47
C ILE A 341 -12.41 3.56 -5.21
N ALA A 342 -12.90 2.65 -6.06
CA ALA A 342 -12.56 1.22 -5.99
C ALA A 342 -11.06 0.98 -6.15
N ARG A 343 -10.39 1.63 -7.13
CA ARG A 343 -8.94 1.57 -7.31
C ARG A 343 -8.18 2.12 -6.12
N LYS A 344 -8.68 3.18 -5.47
CA LYS A 344 -8.11 3.67 -4.21
C LYS A 344 -8.12 2.63 -3.10
N LYS A 345 -9.20 1.87 -2.95
CA LYS A 345 -9.26 0.74 -2.03
C LYS A 345 -8.23 -0.33 -2.38
N ILE A 346 -8.19 -0.74 -3.65
CA ILE A 346 -7.27 -1.78 -4.13
C ILE A 346 -5.81 -1.41 -3.85
N ARG A 347 -5.43 -0.15 -4.09
CA ARG A 347 -4.08 0.33 -3.76
C ARG A 347 -3.75 0.21 -2.28
N LEU A 348 -4.68 0.60 -1.40
CA LEU A 348 -4.51 0.43 0.04
C LEU A 348 -4.35 -1.04 0.40
N ASP A 349 -5.23 -1.90 -0.12
CA ASP A 349 -5.17 -3.34 0.11
C ASP A 349 -3.80 -3.92 -0.26
N ARG A 350 -3.32 -3.61 -1.46
CA ARG A 350 -2.04 -4.14 -1.96
C ARG A 350 -0.83 -3.62 -1.20
N LYS A 351 -0.78 -2.30 -0.93
CA LYS A 351 0.34 -1.67 -0.21
C LYS A 351 0.60 -2.40 1.11
N TYR A 352 -0.46 -2.68 1.87
CA TYR A 352 -0.34 -3.27 3.20
C TYR A 352 -0.28 -4.80 3.21
N ILE A 353 -0.94 -5.50 2.28
CA ILE A 353 -0.77 -6.96 2.18
C ILE A 353 0.67 -7.32 1.82
N ILE A 354 1.29 -6.57 0.91
CA ILE A 354 2.67 -6.83 0.46
C ILE A 354 3.66 -6.41 1.56
N SER A 355 3.47 -5.25 2.19
CA SER A 355 4.32 -4.78 3.30
C SER A 355 4.35 -5.75 4.49
N CYS A 356 3.20 -6.25 4.95
CA CYS A 356 3.14 -7.14 6.10
C CYS A 356 3.98 -8.41 5.89
N LYS A 357 4.08 -8.90 4.64
CA LYS A 357 4.92 -10.06 4.30
C LYS A 357 6.41 -9.71 4.17
N HIS A 358 6.76 -8.47 3.83
CA HIS A 358 8.17 -8.03 3.74
C HIS A 358 8.79 -7.75 5.12
N ALA A 359 7.98 -7.37 6.11
CA ALA A 359 8.49 -6.96 7.41
C ALA A 359 8.99 -8.10 8.31
N GLU A 360 8.77 -9.38 7.95
CA GLU A 360 9.09 -10.58 8.76
C GLU A 360 8.63 -10.51 10.23
N VAL A 361 7.72 -9.59 10.57
CA VAL A 361 7.19 -9.49 11.94
C VAL A 361 6.21 -10.64 12.14
N PRO A 362 6.43 -11.51 13.14
CA PRO A 362 5.45 -12.54 13.45
C PRO A 362 4.15 -11.86 13.89
N LEU A 363 3.14 -11.92 13.03
CA LEU A 363 1.81 -11.34 13.28
C LEU A 363 1.08 -12.08 14.41
N SER A 364 1.48 -13.32 14.68
CA SER A 364 1.03 -14.12 15.81
C SER A 364 2.21 -14.63 16.62
N VAL A 365 2.00 -14.85 17.93
CA VAL A 365 3.02 -15.40 18.83
C VAL A 365 2.60 -16.76 19.37
N PRO A 366 3.51 -17.74 19.47
CA PRO A 366 3.19 -19.01 20.13
C PRO A 366 2.69 -18.78 21.54
N TRP A 367 1.53 -19.36 21.85
CA TRP A 367 1.04 -19.37 23.22
C TRP A 367 1.85 -20.36 24.05
N ASP A 368 2.42 -19.86 25.14
CA ASP A 368 3.16 -20.64 26.11
C ASP A 368 2.74 -20.20 27.52
N ILE A 369 2.19 -21.15 28.28
CA ILE A 369 1.74 -20.95 29.67
C ILE A 369 2.88 -20.41 30.54
N SER A 370 4.12 -20.84 30.31
CA SER A 370 5.26 -20.35 31.10
C SER A 370 5.53 -18.85 30.90
N ASN A 371 5.12 -18.30 29.76
CA ASN A 371 5.31 -16.90 29.36
C ASN A 371 4.00 -16.09 29.37
N GLN A 372 2.90 -16.62 29.92
CA GLN A 372 1.59 -15.97 29.97
C GLN A 372 1.67 -14.50 30.41
N MET A 373 2.30 -14.24 31.57
CA MET A 373 2.36 -12.88 32.13
C MET A 373 3.06 -11.90 31.19
N TYR A 374 4.12 -12.35 30.52
CA TYR A 374 4.83 -11.53 29.54
C TYR A 374 3.99 -11.29 28.28
N LEU A 375 3.32 -12.33 27.77
CA LEU A 375 2.46 -12.23 26.58
C LEU A 375 1.32 -11.24 26.79
N SER A 376 0.67 -11.29 27.96
CA SER A 376 -0.39 -10.37 28.38
C SER A 376 0.12 -8.95 28.59
N TYR A 377 1.25 -8.78 29.30
CA TYR A 377 1.88 -7.47 29.46
C TYR A 377 2.27 -6.85 28.12
N SER A 378 2.92 -7.64 27.25
CA SER A 378 3.32 -7.24 25.91
C SER A 378 2.12 -6.83 25.05
N ASN A 379 0.99 -7.55 25.17
CA ASN A 379 -0.26 -7.23 24.48
C ASN A 379 -0.78 -5.84 24.89
N VAL A 380 -0.93 -5.60 26.20
CA VAL A 380 -1.43 -4.33 26.73
C VAL A 380 -0.47 -3.18 26.44
N SER A 381 0.84 -3.42 26.58
CA SER A 381 1.87 -2.43 26.26
C SER A 381 1.84 -2.03 24.78
N ALA A 382 1.70 -3.00 23.87
CA ALA A 382 1.59 -2.73 22.44
C ALA A 382 0.37 -1.85 22.10
N LEU A 383 -0.79 -2.10 22.73
CA LEU A 383 -1.97 -1.25 22.56
C LEU A 383 -1.73 0.16 23.11
N LYS A 384 -1.15 0.29 24.32
CA LYS A 384 -0.87 1.59 24.95
C LYS A 384 0.10 2.42 24.10
N ILE A 385 1.17 1.81 23.59
CA ILE A 385 2.14 2.46 22.70
C ILE A 385 1.47 2.90 21.39
N MET A 386 0.62 2.06 20.79
CA MET A 386 -0.06 2.38 19.53
C MET A 386 -1.07 3.51 19.70
N ALA A 387 -1.87 3.49 20.76
CA ALA A 387 -2.84 4.54 21.06
C ALA A 387 -2.17 5.90 21.32
N ALA A 388 -0.99 5.91 21.94
CA ALA A 388 -0.26 7.12 22.29
C ALA A 388 0.52 7.78 21.14
N ARG A 389 0.53 7.21 19.93
CA ARG A 389 1.21 7.81 18.77
C ARG A 389 0.58 9.17 18.41
N GLY A 390 1.40 10.15 18.03
CA GLY A 390 0.97 11.55 17.88
C GLY A 390 0.56 11.99 16.47
N ASN A 391 0.81 11.17 15.46
CA ASN A 391 0.70 11.49 14.03
C ASN A 391 -0.55 10.90 13.34
N TRP A 392 -1.62 10.67 14.11
CA TRP A 392 -2.91 10.24 13.58
C TRP A 392 -3.51 11.31 12.65
N MET A 393 -3.90 10.89 11.45
CA MET A 393 -4.55 11.73 10.45
C MET A 393 -6.05 11.45 10.42
N LEU A 394 -6.89 12.47 10.65
CA LEU A 394 -8.33 12.34 10.52
C LEU A 394 -8.71 12.05 9.06
N SER A 395 -9.28 10.87 8.81
CA SER A 395 -9.71 10.43 7.49
C SER A 395 -11.15 10.86 7.21
N THR A 396 -12.07 10.51 8.11
CA THR A 396 -13.50 10.78 7.94
C THR A 396 -14.19 10.94 9.30
N GLU A 397 -15.14 11.86 9.39
CA GLU A 397 -15.96 12.09 10.58
C GLU A 397 -17.44 12.12 10.18
N LYS A 398 -18.28 11.34 10.90
CA LYS A 398 -19.73 11.27 10.65
C LYS A 398 -20.45 10.86 11.93
N ASN A 399 -21.54 11.55 12.27
CA ASN A 399 -22.40 11.22 13.42
C ASN A 399 -21.64 11.00 14.74
N LYS A 400 -20.67 11.87 15.07
CA LYS A 400 -19.80 11.79 16.27
C LYS A 400 -18.85 10.57 16.32
N VAL A 401 -18.68 9.87 15.20
CA VAL A 401 -17.65 8.84 15.04
C VAL A 401 -16.55 9.41 14.14
N SER A 402 -15.32 9.37 14.63
CA SER A 402 -14.14 9.91 13.93
C SER A 402 -13.18 8.77 13.61
N LEU A 403 -12.90 8.56 12.32
CA LEU A 403 -11.93 7.59 11.82
C LEU A 403 -10.62 8.30 11.50
N TYR A 404 -9.55 7.86 12.15
CA TYR A 404 -8.18 8.28 11.95
C TYR A 404 -7.37 7.14 11.33
N THR A 405 -6.39 7.50 10.51
CA THR A 405 -5.41 6.56 9.96
C THR A 405 -4.00 7.03 10.28
N LEU A 406 -3.10 6.07 10.40
CA LEU A 406 -1.69 6.29 10.64
C LEU A 406 -0.90 5.33 9.75
N GLU A 407 0.04 5.86 8.98
CA GLU A 407 0.95 5.06 8.17
C GLU A 407 2.36 5.22 8.73
N GLU A 408 2.93 4.17 9.33
CA GLU A 408 4.28 4.13 9.86
C GLU A 408 4.93 2.78 9.58
N ASP A 409 6.23 2.77 9.24
CA ASP A 409 7.01 1.55 8.98
C ASP A 409 6.33 0.56 8.02
N GLN A 410 5.71 1.12 6.97
CA GLN A 410 4.90 0.39 5.97
C GLN A 410 3.62 -0.28 6.51
N MET A 411 3.30 -0.14 7.80
CA MET A 411 2.06 -0.62 8.41
C MET A 411 0.99 0.47 8.41
N LEU A 412 -0.23 0.10 8.05
CA LEU A 412 -1.40 0.95 8.26
C LEU A 412 -2.00 0.63 9.63
N CYS A 413 -2.18 1.64 10.46
CA CYS A 413 -3.01 1.56 11.64
C CYS A 413 -4.22 2.46 11.45
N PHE A 414 -5.34 2.08 12.06
CA PHE A 414 -6.51 2.94 12.14
C PHE A 414 -6.98 3.06 13.59
N LYS A 415 -7.51 4.23 13.89
CA LYS A 415 -8.06 4.56 15.20
C LYS A 415 -9.46 5.12 15.00
N VAL A 416 -10.43 4.67 15.77
CA VAL A 416 -11.77 5.23 15.77
C VAL A 416 -12.11 5.76 17.14
N GLU A 417 -12.65 6.96 17.17
CA GLU A 417 -13.07 7.64 18.38
C GLU A 417 -14.57 7.89 18.32
N THR A 418 -15.27 7.57 19.40
CA THR A 418 -16.68 7.91 19.61
C THR A 418 -16.92 8.21 21.08
N THR A 419 -17.86 9.10 21.36
CA THR A 419 -18.33 9.38 22.72
C THR A 419 -19.57 8.56 23.04
N VAL A 420 -19.67 8.07 24.27
CA VAL A 420 -20.79 7.26 24.77
C VAL A 420 -21.24 7.78 26.14
N ASN A 421 -22.54 7.67 26.40
CA ASN A 421 -23.17 8.14 27.65
C ASN A 421 -23.38 6.98 28.64
N VAL A 422 -22.32 6.23 28.92
CA VAL A 422 -22.31 5.06 29.81
C VAL A 422 -21.03 5.12 30.67
N PRO A 423 -21.09 4.82 31.98
CA PRO A 423 -19.90 4.87 32.85
C PRO A 423 -18.74 4.00 32.35
N ALA A 424 -17.50 4.46 32.49
CA ALA A 424 -16.33 3.81 31.88
C ALA A 424 -16.12 2.37 32.34
N GLU A 425 -16.32 2.07 33.64
CA GLU A 425 -16.25 0.70 34.16
C GLU A 425 -17.31 -0.21 33.52
N GLN A 426 -18.53 0.30 33.29
CA GLN A 426 -19.60 -0.49 32.65
C GLN A 426 -19.26 -0.77 31.18
N VAL A 427 -18.74 0.24 30.46
CA VAL A 427 -18.24 0.06 29.09
C VAL A 427 -17.12 -0.99 29.07
N PHE A 428 -16.19 -0.92 30.02
CA PHE A 428 -15.09 -1.87 30.15
C PHE A 428 -15.58 -3.31 30.35
N GLN A 429 -16.55 -3.53 31.24
CA GLN A 429 -17.11 -4.87 31.46
C GLN A 429 -17.84 -5.41 30.22
N LEU A 430 -18.69 -4.59 29.60
CA LEU A 430 -19.48 -5.00 28.42
C LEU A 430 -18.61 -5.31 27.20
N LEU A 431 -17.53 -4.56 26.97
CA LEU A 431 -16.63 -4.76 25.84
C LEU A 431 -15.57 -5.85 26.11
N SER A 432 -15.28 -6.17 27.38
CA SER A 432 -14.36 -7.25 27.74
C SER A 432 -14.94 -8.62 27.42
N ASP A 433 -16.26 -8.78 27.43
CA ASP A 433 -16.92 -10.04 27.06
C ASP A 433 -17.06 -10.16 25.53
N LEU A 434 -16.01 -10.69 24.89
CA LEU A 434 -16.00 -10.90 23.44
C LEU A 434 -17.07 -11.89 22.96
N ARG A 435 -17.63 -12.73 23.83
CA ARG A 435 -18.71 -13.65 23.45
C ARG A 435 -19.96 -12.90 23.03
N ARG A 436 -20.24 -11.75 23.66
CA ARG A 436 -21.38 -10.88 23.36
C ARG A 436 -21.14 -9.93 22.20
N ARG A 437 -19.93 -9.90 21.63
CA ARG A 437 -19.57 -8.98 20.56
C ARG A 437 -20.40 -9.17 19.29
N HIS A 438 -20.86 -10.39 19.01
CA HIS A 438 -21.74 -10.70 17.88
C HIS A 438 -23.11 -9.99 17.96
N GLU A 439 -23.53 -9.53 19.14
CA GLU A 439 -24.80 -8.81 19.35
C GLU A 439 -24.80 -7.44 18.63
N TRP A 440 -23.61 -6.83 18.44
CA TRP A 440 -23.47 -5.49 17.85
C TRP A 440 -22.45 -5.39 16.71
N ASP A 441 -21.46 -6.29 16.65
CA ASP A 441 -20.44 -6.33 15.61
C ASP A 441 -20.72 -7.45 14.59
N ARG A 442 -21.22 -7.06 13.42
CA ARG A 442 -21.55 -8.00 12.32
C ARG A 442 -20.36 -8.80 11.80
N HIS A 443 -19.14 -8.36 12.10
CA HIS A 443 -17.93 -9.09 11.71
C HIS A 443 -17.66 -10.28 12.63
N TYR A 444 -18.23 -10.31 13.83
CA TYR A 444 -18.10 -11.41 14.78
C TYR A 444 -19.28 -12.36 14.60
N GLN A 445 -19.08 -13.45 13.84
CA GLN A 445 -20.13 -14.45 13.62
C GLN A 445 -20.20 -15.45 14.77
N GLN A 446 -19.05 -15.90 15.27
CA GLN A 446 -18.95 -16.82 16.39
C GLN A 446 -17.74 -16.46 17.25
N CYS A 447 -17.86 -16.59 18.57
CA CYS A 447 -16.77 -16.36 19.51
C CYS A 447 -16.80 -17.40 20.62
N ASP A 448 -15.85 -18.33 20.59
CA ASP A 448 -15.74 -19.43 21.55
C ASP A 448 -14.54 -19.20 22.48
N VAL A 449 -14.70 -19.44 23.79
CA VAL A 449 -13.57 -19.42 24.73
C VAL A 449 -12.76 -20.70 24.57
N ILE A 450 -11.46 -20.56 24.33
CA ILE A 450 -10.52 -21.69 24.27
C ILE A 450 -9.88 -21.92 25.64
N ILE A 451 -9.23 -20.89 26.19
CA ILE A 451 -8.49 -20.95 27.46
C ILE A 451 -8.80 -19.69 28.27
N GLN A 452 -9.26 -19.85 29.50
CA GLN A 452 -9.22 -18.79 30.51
C GLN A 452 -7.84 -18.83 31.17
N ALA A 453 -6.95 -17.89 30.83
CA ALA A 453 -5.57 -17.91 31.32
C ALA A 453 -5.49 -17.38 32.76
N ASP A 454 -6.24 -16.32 33.06
CA ASP A 454 -6.50 -15.80 34.41
C ASP A 454 -7.81 -14.99 34.42
N GLU A 455 -8.08 -14.20 35.46
CA GLU A 455 -9.30 -13.38 35.59
C GLU A 455 -9.40 -12.27 34.54
N ASP A 456 -8.29 -11.83 33.97
CA ASP A 456 -8.19 -10.69 33.06
C ASP A 456 -7.66 -11.06 31.66
N ASP A 457 -7.24 -12.31 31.48
CA ASP A 457 -6.66 -12.81 30.24
C ASP A 457 -7.39 -14.06 29.75
N THR A 458 -7.86 -14.02 28.51
CA THR A 458 -8.65 -15.09 27.91
C THR A 458 -8.32 -15.25 26.44
N ILE A 459 -8.20 -16.50 25.98
CA ILE A 459 -7.96 -16.83 24.58
C ILE A 459 -9.28 -17.26 23.94
N TYR A 460 -9.62 -16.61 22.84
CA TYR A 460 -10.85 -16.84 22.08
C TYR A 460 -10.55 -17.36 20.68
N ARG A 461 -11.45 -18.20 20.16
CA ARG A 461 -11.60 -18.44 18.73
C ARG A 461 -12.69 -17.51 18.21
N VAL A 462 -12.36 -16.67 17.24
CA VAL A 462 -13.31 -15.76 16.60
C VAL A 462 -13.46 -16.15 15.14
N ALA A 463 -14.68 -16.46 14.70
CA ALA A 463 -15.00 -16.67 13.30
C ALA A 463 -15.66 -15.43 12.71
N THR A 464 -15.24 -15.05 11.51
CA THR A 464 -15.73 -13.88 10.78
C THR A 464 -16.28 -14.29 9.41
N PRO A 465 -17.29 -13.56 8.89
CA PRO A 465 -17.91 -13.90 7.62
C PRO A 465 -16.95 -13.65 6.44
N CYS A 466 -17.20 -14.35 5.34
CA CYS A 466 -16.44 -14.15 4.11
C CYS A 466 -16.77 -12.79 3.45
N PHE A 467 -15.74 -12.15 2.90
CA PHE A 467 -15.86 -10.85 2.22
C PHE A 467 -16.14 -10.97 0.72
N SER A 468 -15.83 -12.11 0.09
CA SER A 468 -16.04 -12.35 -1.34
C SER A 468 -17.18 -13.33 -1.59
N ARG A 469 -17.97 -13.11 -2.65
CA ARG A 469 -19.01 -14.07 -3.06
C ARG A 469 -18.37 -15.43 -3.38
N GLY A 470 -18.63 -16.43 -2.54
CA GLY A 470 -18.12 -17.80 -2.70
C GLY A 470 -16.75 -18.08 -2.09
N GLY A 471 -16.16 -17.16 -1.31
CA GLY A 471 -14.93 -17.41 -0.57
C GLY A 471 -15.13 -18.10 0.79
N LYS A 472 -14.02 -18.49 1.43
CA LYS A 472 -14.01 -19.03 2.81
C LYS A 472 -14.06 -17.89 3.83
N GLY A 473 -14.73 -18.12 4.97
CA GLY A 473 -14.66 -17.20 6.11
C GLY A 473 -13.24 -17.17 6.73
N GLN A 474 -13.02 -16.29 7.69
CA GLN A 474 -11.76 -16.28 8.45
C GLN A 474 -11.98 -16.73 9.89
N ASP A 475 -10.96 -17.35 10.46
CA ASP A 475 -10.89 -17.61 11.90
C ASP A 475 -9.65 -16.93 12.50
N PHE A 476 -9.77 -16.50 13.76
CA PHE A 476 -8.71 -15.87 14.52
C PHE A 476 -8.60 -16.55 15.88
N ILE A 477 -7.37 -16.70 16.37
CA ILE A 477 -7.09 -17.16 17.74
C ILE A 477 -6.51 -15.95 18.48
N LEU A 478 -7.32 -15.34 19.34
CA LEU A 478 -7.02 -14.04 19.95
C LEU A 478 -6.79 -14.17 21.45
N LEU A 479 -5.65 -13.69 21.94
CA LEU A 479 -5.45 -13.38 23.35
C LEU A 479 -6.06 -12.01 23.64
N ALA A 480 -7.06 -11.99 24.52
CA ALA A 480 -7.68 -10.78 25.04
C ALA A 480 -7.16 -10.52 26.46
N SER A 481 -6.52 -9.37 26.66
CA SER A 481 -5.94 -8.92 27.91
C SER A 481 -6.61 -7.63 28.36
N ARG A 482 -7.41 -7.67 29.43
CA ARG A 482 -8.10 -6.50 29.97
C ARG A 482 -7.36 -5.93 31.18
N ARG A 483 -7.25 -4.61 31.31
CA ARG A 483 -6.60 -3.94 32.45
C ARG A 483 -7.39 -2.70 32.86
N LYS A 484 -7.62 -2.60 34.17
CA LYS A 484 -8.15 -1.39 34.81
C LYS A 484 -7.06 -0.32 34.91
N PRO A 485 -7.44 0.97 34.97
CA PRO A 485 -6.47 2.05 35.09
C PRO A 485 -5.72 1.99 36.42
N CYS A 486 -4.42 2.27 36.39
CA CYS A 486 -3.59 2.38 37.60
C CYS A 486 -3.79 3.74 38.28
N ASP A 487 -3.92 4.80 37.48
CA ASP A 487 -4.23 6.16 37.92
C ASP A 487 -5.57 6.64 37.34
N PRO A 488 -6.30 7.59 37.98
CA PRO A 488 -7.57 8.12 37.47
C PRO A 488 -7.50 8.79 36.08
N ARG A 489 -6.29 9.06 35.59
CA ARG A 489 -6.03 9.62 34.25
C ARG A 489 -5.67 8.57 33.21
N ASP A 490 -5.40 7.34 33.63
CA ASP A 490 -5.13 6.24 32.71
C ASP A 490 -6.44 5.70 32.13
N PRO A 491 -6.42 5.17 30.89
CA PRO A 491 -7.57 4.51 30.31
C PRO A 491 -7.78 3.10 30.85
N TYR A 492 -9.01 2.60 30.76
CA TYR A 492 -9.26 1.16 30.76
C TYR A 492 -8.82 0.58 29.41
N LEU A 493 -8.13 -0.56 29.42
CA LEU A 493 -7.54 -1.15 28.23
C LEU A 493 -8.08 -2.57 28.02
N ILE A 494 -8.45 -2.89 26.79
CA ILE A 494 -8.79 -4.24 26.34
C ILE A 494 -7.95 -4.52 25.09
N ALA A 495 -6.84 -5.22 25.27
CA ALA A 495 -5.88 -5.50 24.20
C ALA A 495 -6.12 -6.88 23.57
N LEU A 496 -6.07 -6.95 22.25
CA LEU A 496 -6.29 -8.12 21.43
C LEU A 496 -5.07 -8.36 20.54
N ARG A 497 -4.54 -9.58 20.56
CA ARG A 497 -3.49 -10.00 19.62
C ARG A 497 -3.66 -11.46 19.22
N SER A 498 -3.16 -11.83 18.04
CA SER A 498 -3.16 -13.22 17.62
C SER A 498 -2.10 -14.06 18.31
N VAL A 499 -2.49 -15.27 18.70
CA VAL A 499 -1.60 -16.28 19.27
C VAL A 499 -1.75 -17.61 18.51
N THR A 500 -0.68 -18.41 18.45
CA THR A 500 -0.74 -19.74 17.85
C THR A 500 -0.83 -20.82 18.93
N LEU A 501 -1.76 -21.75 18.73
CA LEU A 501 -2.00 -22.89 19.61
C LEU A 501 -1.88 -24.18 18.78
N PRO A 502 -1.04 -25.15 19.19
CA PRO A 502 -0.95 -26.45 18.52
C PRO A 502 -2.29 -27.20 18.48
N THR A 503 -3.17 -26.96 19.45
CA THR A 503 -4.50 -27.57 19.55
C THR A 503 -5.51 -27.00 18.56
N HIS A 504 -5.25 -25.82 17.97
CA HIS A 504 -6.16 -25.12 17.06
C HIS A 504 -5.45 -24.72 15.75
N PRO A 505 -4.97 -25.69 14.96
CA PRO A 505 -4.34 -25.42 13.67
C PRO A 505 -5.35 -24.83 12.67
N ALA A 506 -4.85 -24.30 11.56
CA ALA A 506 -5.69 -23.84 10.46
C ALA A 506 -6.54 -25.00 9.91
N THR A 507 -7.80 -24.74 9.62
CA THR A 507 -8.76 -25.73 9.11
C THR A 507 -9.03 -25.49 7.63
N GLU A 508 -9.59 -26.47 6.92
CA GLU A 508 -9.97 -26.25 5.51
C GLU A 508 -11.19 -25.34 5.37
N GLU A 509 -12.04 -25.20 6.39
CA GLU A 509 -13.26 -24.39 6.34
C GLU A 509 -12.97 -22.88 6.41
N TYR A 510 -11.95 -22.49 7.16
CA TYR A 510 -11.61 -21.09 7.44
C TYR A 510 -10.18 -20.76 7.02
N THR A 511 -9.97 -19.53 6.55
CA THR A 511 -8.62 -19.01 6.36
C THR A 511 -8.16 -18.36 7.66
N ARG A 512 -7.03 -18.81 8.23
CA ARG A 512 -6.48 -18.23 9.46
C ARG A 512 -6.08 -16.78 9.22
N GLY A 513 -6.76 -15.87 9.90
CA GLY A 513 -6.39 -14.47 10.00
C GLY A 513 -5.50 -14.22 11.22
N GLU A 514 -4.70 -13.15 11.16
CA GLU A 514 -3.83 -12.73 12.24
C GLU A 514 -4.00 -11.24 12.50
N VAL A 515 -3.85 -10.83 13.76
CA VAL A 515 -3.98 -9.45 14.24
C VAL A 515 -2.76 -9.17 15.11
N LEU A 516 -1.92 -8.23 14.66
CA LEU A 516 -0.71 -7.86 15.37
C LEU A 516 -1.03 -7.17 16.71
N CYS A 517 -1.94 -6.20 16.66
CA CYS A 517 -2.43 -5.46 17.82
C CYS A 517 -3.77 -4.81 17.45
N ALA A 518 -4.78 -5.02 18.29
CA ALA A 518 -6.05 -4.33 18.23
C ALA A 518 -6.59 -4.14 19.65
N GLY A 519 -7.56 -3.28 19.85
CA GLY A 519 -8.19 -3.17 21.16
C GLY A 519 -8.99 -1.92 21.39
N PHE A 520 -9.49 -1.81 22.61
CA PHE A 520 -10.24 -0.68 23.12
C PHE A 520 -9.42 0.05 24.18
N SER A 521 -9.46 1.37 24.11
CA SER A 521 -8.99 2.29 25.15
C SER A 521 -10.17 3.17 25.54
N ILE A 522 -10.61 3.08 26.79
CA ILE A 522 -11.78 3.80 27.29
C ILE A 522 -11.29 4.87 28.25
N ILE A 523 -11.57 6.12 27.91
CA ILE A 523 -11.09 7.30 28.65
C ILE A 523 -12.31 8.00 29.24
N GLU A 524 -12.26 8.29 30.54
CA GLU A 524 -13.29 9.03 31.26
C GLU A 524 -12.85 10.48 31.45
N GLU A 525 -13.50 11.43 30.77
CA GLU A 525 -13.22 12.86 30.88
C GLU A 525 -14.40 13.57 31.56
N SER A 526 -14.28 13.82 32.86
CA SER A 526 -15.25 14.55 33.71
C SER A 526 -16.66 13.97 33.80
N SER A 527 -17.38 13.88 32.68
CA SER A 527 -18.74 13.35 32.54
C SER A 527 -19.00 12.62 31.21
N ASP A 528 -18.09 12.71 30.24
CA ASP A 528 -18.19 12.01 28.96
C ASP A 528 -17.17 10.87 28.90
N VAL A 529 -17.60 9.72 28.38
CA VAL A 529 -16.72 8.57 28.17
C VAL A 529 -16.39 8.49 26.68
N THR A 530 -15.09 8.57 26.38
CA THR A 530 -14.57 8.42 25.02
C THR A 530 -14.07 6.99 24.84
N MET A 531 -14.67 6.29 23.88
CA MET A 531 -14.23 4.98 23.45
C MET A 531 -13.33 5.14 22.23
N VAL A 532 -12.10 4.67 22.36
CA VAL A 532 -11.10 4.66 21.29
C VAL A 532 -10.82 3.22 20.90
N VAL A 533 -11.03 2.87 19.63
CA VAL A 533 -10.63 1.58 19.07
C VAL A 533 -9.38 1.79 18.24
N VAL A 534 -8.34 1.01 18.50
CA VAL A 534 -7.09 1.07 17.77
C VAL A 534 -6.81 -0.29 17.18
N CYS A 535 -6.37 -0.34 15.92
CA CYS A 535 -6.04 -1.59 15.25
C CYS A 535 -4.93 -1.41 14.21
N ALA A 536 -3.94 -2.30 14.23
CA ALA A 536 -3.02 -2.50 13.13
C ALA A 536 -3.71 -3.29 12.01
N ALA A 537 -3.73 -2.71 10.82
CA ALA A 537 -4.29 -3.35 9.64
C ALA A 537 -3.36 -4.46 9.15
N THR A 538 -3.70 -5.69 9.51
CA THR A 538 -3.08 -6.90 8.97
C THR A 538 -3.83 -7.38 7.73
N PRO A 539 -3.28 -8.31 6.93
CA PRO A 539 -3.98 -8.84 5.75
C PRO A 539 -5.35 -9.46 6.07
N GLY A 540 -5.53 -9.99 7.29
CA GLY A 540 -6.82 -10.50 7.76
C GLY A 540 -7.84 -9.40 8.06
N VAL A 541 -7.40 -8.26 8.61
CA VAL A 541 -8.30 -7.19 9.05
C VAL A 541 -8.57 -6.15 7.95
N LEU A 542 -7.60 -5.95 7.05
CA LEU A 542 -7.62 -4.89 6.04
C LEU A 542 -8.89 -4.87 5.16
N PRO A 543 -9.45 -6.02 4.69
CA PRO A 543 -10.69 -6.02 3.92
C PRO A 543 -11.88 -5.36 4.62
N TYR A 544 -11.94 -5.42 5.96
CA TYR A 544 -13.05 -4.88 6.76
C TYR A 544 -13.03 -3.36 6.86
N ILE A 545 -11.85 -2.74 6.78
CA ILE A 545 -11.69 -1.28 6.97
C ILE A 545 -11.37 -0.53 5.69
N SER A 546 -10.77 -1.20 4.69
CA SER A 546 -10.28 -0.51 3.50
C SER A 546 -11.39 0.12 2.67
N ASN A 547 -12.59 -0.47 2.68
CA ASN A 547 -13.79 0.12 2.08
C ASN A 547 -14.15 1.48 2.72
N ASP A 548 -14.17 1.56 4.05
CA ASP A 548 -14.49 2.78 4.78
C ASP A 548 -13.37 3.83 4.62
N ILE A 549 -12.09 3.43 4.65
CA ILE A 549 -10.94 4.33 4.40
C ILE A 549 -10.95 4.87 2.96
N ALA A 550 -11.33 4.04 1.99
CA ALA A 550 -11.49 4.47 0.60
C ALA A 550 -12.71 5.36 0.40
N GLY A 551 -13.68 5.35 1.32
CA GLY A 551 -14.95 6.07 1.24
C GLY A 551 -16.03 5.36 0.42
N LEU A 552 -15.90 4.05 0.22
CA LEU A 552 -16.86 3.20 -0.52
C LEU A 552 -18.00 2.69 0.35
N SER A 553 -17.78 2.63 1.66
CA SER A 553 -18.73 2.12 2.65
C SER A 553 -18.88 3.07 3.82
N SER A 554 -19.95 2.86 4.58
CA SER A 554 -20.12 3.38 5.94
C SER A 554 -20.48 2.25 6.92
N SER A 555 -20.08 1.02 6.60
CA SER A 555 -20.26 -0.17 7.44
C SER A 555 -19.65 0.03 8.81
N PHE A 556 -18.50 0.69 8.87
CA PHE A 556 -17.80 0.92 10.11
C PHE A 556 -18.60 1.87 11.03
N TYR A 557 -19.16 2.94 10.45
CA TYR A 557 -20.08 3.84 11.16
C TYR A 557 -21.31 3.11 11.71
N GLY A 558 -21.92 2.23 10.90
CA GLY A 558 -23.05 1.43 11.34
C GLY A 558 -22.71 0.49 12.50
N THR A 559 -21.49 -0.06 12.50
CA THR A 559 -21.00 -0.95 13.56
C THR A 559 -20.81 -0.19 14.88
N PHE A 560 -20.17 0.98 14.85
CA PHE A 560 -19.95 1.78 16.06
C PHE A 560 -21.23 2.41 16.58
N GLN A 561 -22.17 2.78 15.70
CA GLN A 561 -23.51 3.19 16.12
C GLN A 561 -24.26 2.04 16.81
N SER A 562 -24.12 0.81 16.31
CA SER A 562 -24.70 -0.39 16.94
C SER A 562 -24.03 -0.68 18.29
N CYS A 563 -22.72 -0.48 18.40
CA CYS A 563 -21.97 -0.58 19.66
C CYS A 563 -22.47 0.42 20.70
N SER A 564 -22.55 1.72 20.35
CA SER A 564 -23.07 2.74 21.27
C SER A 564 -24.49 2.41 21.74
N LYS A 565 -25.35 1.94 20.83
CA LYS A 565 -26.71 1.51 21.16
C LYS A 565 -26.72 0.31 22.12
N TYR A 566 -25.89 -0.69 21.86
CA TYR A 566 -25.73 -1.87 22.74
C TYR A 566 -25.28 -1.46 24.15
N LEU A 567 -24.30 -0.55 24.26
CA LEU A 567 -23.83 -0.04 25.54
C LEU A 567 -24.93 0.71 26.30
N GLU A 568 -25.72 1.53 25.62
CA GLU A 568 -26.86 2.24 26.22
C GLU A 568 -27.97 1.29 26.67
N GLU A 569 -28.32 0.29 25.87
CA GLU A 569 -29.34 -0.73 26.20
C GLU A 569 -28.92 -1.61 27.40
N ASN A 570 -27.61 -1.78 27.62
CA ASN A 570 -27.06 -2.61 28.70
C ASN A 570 -26.47 -1.78 29.85
N ARG A 571 -26.78 -0.48 29.93
CA ARG A 571 -26.24 0.45 30.94
C ARG A 571 -26.47 -0.01 32.39
N ASP A 572 -27.64 -0.60 32.66
CA ASP A 572 -28.06 -1.04 34.00
C ASP A 572 -27.94 -2.56 34.19
N SER A 573 -27.37 -3.27 33.22
CA SER A 573 -27.18 -4.71 33.33
C SER A 573 -26.10 -5.02 34.38
N LEU A 574 -26.52 -5.60 35.50
CA LEU A 574 -25.61 -6.22 36.47
C LEU A 574 -24.91 -7.39 35.77
N ALA A 575 -23.60 -7.26 35.52
CA ALA A 575 -22.81 -8.36 35.00
C ALA A 575 -22.95 -9.56 35.96
N PRO A 576 -23.35 -10.76 35.50
CA PRO A 576 -23.25 -11.94 36.33
C PRO A 576 -21.76 -12.15 36.65
N PRO A 577 -21.39 -12.43 37.91
CA PRO A 577 -20.01 -12.83 38.21
C PRO A 577 -19.69 -14.07 37.38
N LEU A 578 -18.57 -14.05 36.66
CA LEU A 578 -18.03 -15.22 35.98
C LEU A 578 -17.85 -16.30 37.06
N SER A 579 -18.71 -17.32 37.02
CA SER A 579 -18.72 -18.42 37.97
C SER A 579 -17.35 -19.09 37.97
N THR A 580 -16.63 -19.01 39.09
CA THR A 580 -15.52 -19.89 39.38
C THR A 580 -16.02 -21.34 39.34
N PRO A 581 -15.37 -22.26 38.60
CA PRO A 581 -15.73 -23.66 38.71
C PRO A 581 -15.44 -24.10 40.15
N SER A 582 -16.49 -24.53 40.84
CA SER A 582 -16.38 -25.17 42.14
C SER A 582 -15.68 -26.51 41.93
N PHE A 583 -14.44 -26.62 42.40
CA PHE A 583 -13.81 -27.90 42.63
C PHE A 583 -14.54 -28.61 43.76
N TRP A 584 -15.26 -29.68 43.43
CA TRP A 584 -15.59 -30.78 44.32
C TRP A 584 -15.23 -32.09 43.65
#